data_AF-A0A7Y3EJQ8-F1
#
_entry.id   AF-A0A7Y3EJQ8-F1
#
_cell.length_a   1.000
_cell.length_b   1.000
_cell.length_c   1.000
_cell.angle_alpha   90.00
_cell.angle_beta   90.00
_cell.angle_gamma   90.00
#
_symmetry.space_group_name_H-M   'P 1'
#
loop_
_entity.id
_entity.type
_entity.pdbx_description
1 polymer ?
#
loop_
_entity_poly.entity_id
_entity_poly.type
_entity_poly.pdbx_seq_one_letter_code
_entity_poly.pdbx_strand_id
1 'polypeptide(L)'
;MIKYRIITLVYLFCFVGIVNAQQKVKKLSHTIETNKDVTIDLNTSHTNIIIDTWNKGYVEVEAYVESNELSKEELNEVLKNWSVNVDGSMQNVAIRTGDNFNHNFNWDFD
;
A
#
# COMPACT_ATOMS: atom_id res chain seq x y z
N MET A 1 8.24 16.37 -49.03
CA MET A 1 8.55 16.94 -47.70
C MET A 1 7.36 16.91 -46.71
N ILE A 2 6.13 17.28 -47.11
CA ILE A 2 4.95 17.28 -46.21
C ILE A 2 4.53 15.88 -45.75
N LYS A 3 4.62 14.85 -46.60
CA LYS A 3 4.27 13.46 -46.26
C LYS A 3 5.09 12.90 -45.09
N TYR A 4 6.40 13.18 -45.06
CA TYR A 4 7.27 12.74 -43.97
C TYR A 4 6.98 13.48 -42.66
N ARG A 5 6.63 14.78 -42.71
CA ARG A 5 6.22 15.56 -41.53
C ARG A 5 4.98 14.99 -40.84
N ILE A 6 4.02 14.46 -41.61
CA ILE A 6 2.80 13.83 -41.05
C ILE A 6 3.13 12.47 -40.43
N ILE A 7 3.99 11.67 -41.08
CA ILE A 7 4.42 10.36 -40.55
C ILE A 7 5.23 10.51 -39.25
N THR A 8 6.10 11.52 -39.15
CA THR A 8 6.85 11.82 -37.92
C THR A 8 5.93 12.31 -36.79
N LEU A 9 4.85 13.03 -37.10
CA LEU A 9 3.87 13.50 -36.12
C LEU A 9 3.02 12.35 -35.55
N VAL A 10 2.67 11.36 -36.38
CA VAL A 10 1.93 10.16 -35.96
C VAL A 10 2.80 9.25 -35.07
N TYR A 11 4.11 9.15 -35.37
CA TYR A 11 5.04 8.37 -34.54
C TYR A 11 5.29 8.99 -33.15
N LEU A 12 5.20 10.31 -33.03
CA LEU A 12 5.31 11.03 -31.76
C LEU A 12 4.11 10.79 -30.82
N PHE A 13 2.95 10.43 -31.37
CA PHE A 13 1.71 10.18 -30.61
C PHE A 13 1.58 8.73 -30.10
N CYS A 14 2.45 7.81 -30.51
CA CYS A 14 2.44 6.41 -30.03
C CYS A 14 3.17 6.19 -28.70
N PHE A 15 3.77 7.23 -28.11
CA PHE A 15 4.42 7.20 -26.80
C PHE A 15 3.54 7.74 -25.65
N VAL A 16 2.22 7.84 -25.84
CA VAL A 16 1.30 7.93 -24.70
C VAL A 16 1.17 6.52 -24.10
N GLY A 17 2.30 6.05 -23.56
CA GLY A 17 2.40 4.79 -22.86
C GLY A 17 1.35 4.78 -21.76
N ILE A 18 0.60 3.69 -21.72
CA ILE A 18 -0.39 3.40 -20.71
C ILE A 18 0.32 3.44 -19.35
N VAL A 19 0.27 4.59 -18.69
CA VAL A 19 0.61 4.71 -17.28
C VAL A 19 -0.55 4.06 -16.53
N ASN A 20 -0.52 2.74 -16.45
CA ASN A 20 -1.22 2.03 -15.38
C ASN A 20 -0.48 2.44 -14.11
N ALA A 21 -0.90 3.55 -13.51
CA ALA A 21 -0.46 3.92 -12.17
C ALA A 21 -0.88 2.77 -11.26
N GLN A 22 0.10 2.03 -10.72
CA GLN A 22 -0.13 0.95 -9.78
C GLN A 22 -1.14 1.41 -8.73
N GLN A 23 -2.25 0.70 -8.59
CA GLN A 23 -3.33 1.14 -7.74
C GLN A 23 -2.93 0.85 -6.30
N LYS A 24 -2.56 1.91 -5.56
CA LYS A 24 -2.13 1.85 -4.16
C LYS A 24 -3.17 2.53 -3.27
N VAL A 25 -3.65 1.84 -2.24
CA VAL A 25 -4.60 2.36 -1.27
C VAL A 25 -4.03 2.26 0.14
N LYS A 26 -3.99 3.37 0.87
CA LYS A 26 -3.38 3.49 2.20
C LYS A 26 -4.36 3.11 3.29
N LYS A 27 -3.96 2.20 4.19
CA LYS A 27 -4.73 1.78 5.37
C LYS A 27 -4.47 2.71 6.56
N LEU A 28 -3.19 3.01 6.83
CA LEU A 28 -2.80 3.95 7.90
C LEU A 28 -1.46 4.62 7.63
N SER A 29 -1.29 5.77 8.29
CA SER A 29 0.00 6.44 8.56
C SER A 29 0.02 6.74 10.03
N HIS A 30 1.05 6.31 10.75
CA HIS A 30 1.19 6.68 12.15
C HIS A 30 2.64 7.03 12.48
N THR A 31 2.80 8.07 13.29
CA THR A 31 4.10 8.54 13.76
C THR A 31 4.12 8.45 15.27
N ILE A 32 5.11 7.74 15.81
CA ILE A 32 5.26 7.51 17.25
C ILE A 32 6.63 8.07 17.65
N GLU A 33 6.66 9.01 18.59
CA GLU A 33 7.92 9.50 19.16
C GLU A 33 8.59 8.41 20.00
N THR A 34 9.90 8.22 19.82
CA THR A 34 10.64 7.10 20.39
C THR A 34 12.02 7.50 20.87
N ASN A 35 12.54 6.72 21.83
CA ASN A 35 13.91 6.82 22.29
C ASN A 35 14.88 6.19 21.28
N LYS A 36 16.19 6.38 21.50
CA LYS A 36 17.26 5.85 20.65
C LYS A 36 17.30 4.32 20.59
N ASP A 37 16.81 3.65 21.62
CA ASP A 37 16.88 2.21 21.86
C ASP A 37 15.50 1.54 21.75
N VAL A 38 14.62 2.08 20.91
CA VAL A 38 13.27 1.54 20.71
C VAL A 38 13.29 0.10 20.17
N THR A 39 12.41 -0.73 20.71
CA THR A 39 12.12 -2.08 20.21
C THR A 39 10.89 -2.04 19.29
N ILE A 40 10.95 -2.76 18.17
CA ILE A 40 9.82 -2.93 17.26
C ILE A 40 9.38 -4.40 17.32
N ASP A 41 8.17 -4.65 17.80
CA ASP A 41 7.52 -5.96 17.87
C ASP A 41 6.56 -6.11 16.69
N LEU A 42 6.84 -7.08 15.80
CA LEU A 42 6.07 -7.33 14.59
C LEU A 42 5.40 -8.70 14.68
N ASN A 43 4.07 -8.70 14.70
CA ASN A 43 3.26 -9.91 14.54
C ASN A 43 2.38 -9.74 13.31
N THR A 44 2.90 -10.18 12.16
CA THR A 44 2.24 -9.98 10.88
C THR A 44 2.15 -11.29 10.09
N SER A 45 1.15 -11.37 9.20
CA SER A 45 0.89 -12.53 8.35
C SER A 45 0.55 -12.07 6.94
N HIS A 46 1.00 -12.82 5.93
CA HIS A 46 0.68 -12.58 4.51
C HIS A 46 0.95 -11.13 4.04
N THR A 47 2.01 -10.50 4.53
CA THR A 47 2.38 -9.12 4.17
C THR A 47 3.89 -8.99 3.93
N ASN A 48 4.27 -7.98 3.15
CA ASN A 48 5.66 -7.62 2.92
C ASN A 48 6.09 -6.56 3.93
N ILE A 49 7.26 -6.73 4.52
CA ILE A 49 7.82 -5.80 5.51
C ILE A 49 8.99 -5.07 4.87
N ILE A 50 8.93 -3.74 4.86
CA ILE A 50 10.01 -2.85 4.42
C ILE A 50 10.40 -1.98 5.62
N ILE A 51 11.69 -1.97 5.95
CA ILE A 51 12.23 -1.22 7.08
C ILE A 51 13.27 -0.23 6.55
N ASP A 52 12.95 1.05 6.67
CA ASP A 52 13.90 2.14 6.42
C ASP A 52 14.40 2.69 7.75
N THR A 53 15.71 2.80 7.89
CA THR A 53 16.34 3.35 9.09
C THR A 53 16.78 4.78 8.86
N TRP A 54 16.67 5.62 9.90
CA TRP A 54 17.02 7.04 9.85
C TRP A 54 17.42 7.58 11.21
N ASN A 55 17.99 8.78 11.23
CA ASN A 55 18.36 9.49 12.47
C ASN A 55 17.27 10.48 12.88
N LYS A 56 16.08 9.97 13.19
CA LYS A 56 14.95 10.75 13.72
C LYS A 56 14.46 10.13 15.03
N GLY A 57 13.99 10.96 15.96
CA GLY A 57 13.47 10.53 17.27
C GLY A 57 12.06 9.94 17.21
N TYR A 58 11.70 9.26 16.12
CA TYR A 58 10.38 8.69 15.94
C TYR A 58 10.40 7.52 14.95
N VAL A 59 9.40 6.66 15.10
CA VAL A 59 9.07 5.58 14.16
C VAL A 59 7.87 6.00 13.34
N GLU A 60 7.97 5.85 12.02
CA GLU A 60 6.85 6.04 11.09
C GLU A 60 6.39 4.69 10.57
N VAL A 61 5.09 4.43 10.68
CA VAL A 61 4.46 3.19 10.23
C VAL A 61 3.48 3.53 9.12
N GLU A 62 3.72 2.96 7.93
CA GLU A 62 2.81 3.04 6.81
C GLU A 62 2.32 1.63 6.44
N ALA A 63 1.00 1.49 6.29
CA ALA A 63 0.40 0.26 5.79
C ALA A 63 -0.48 0.58 4.58
N TYR A 64 -0.34 -0.20 3.53
CA TYR A 64 -1.08 -0.03 2.28
C TYR A 64 -1.27 -1.37 1.56
N VAL A 65 -2.28 -1.42 0.70
CA VAL A 65 -2.46 -2.51 -0.28
C VAL A 65 -2.21 -1.94 -1.66
N GLU A 66 -1.60 -2.72 -2.55
CA GLU A 66 -1.36 -2.32 -3.93
C GLU A 66 -1.56 -3.48 -4.89
N SER A 67 -2.09 -3.19 -6.08
CA SER A 67 -2.24 -4.16 -7.16
C SER A 67 -2.24 -3.45 -8.52
N ASN A 68 -1.79 -4.17 -9.55
CA ASN A 68 -1.93 -3.77 -10.95
C ASN A 68 -3.15 -4.39 -11.62
N GLU A 69 -3.79 -5.37 -10.96
CA GLU A 69 -4.89 -6.18 -11.51
C GLU A 69 -6.25 -5.80 -10.92
N LEU A 70 -6.29 -5.40 -9.65
CA LEU A 70 -7.52 -5.06 -8.94
C LEU A 70 -7.83 -3.57 -9.07
N SER A 71 -9.10 -3.26 -9.33
CA SER A 71 -9.62 -1.89 -9.30
C SER A 71 -9.47 -1.25 -7.92
N LYS A 72 -9.61 0.08 -7.87
CA LYS A 72 -9.53 0.83 -6.61
C LYS A 72 -10.63 0.41 -5.65
N GLU A 73 -11.81 0.09 -6.17
CA GLU A 73 -12.97 -0.38 -5.41
C GLU A 73 -12.67 -1.72 -4.74
N GLU A 74 -12.16 -2.70 -5.50
CA GLU A 74 -11.76 -4.02 -4.97
C GLU A 74 -10.62 -3.91 -3.94
N LEU A 75 -9.63 -3.05 -4.19
CA LEU A 75 -8.57 -2.79 -3.21
C LEU A 75 -9.11 -2.20 -1.90
N ASN A 76 -10.16 -1.37 -1.95
CA ASN A 76 -10.80 -0.87 -0.74
C ASN A 76 -11.52 -1.97 0.03
N GLU A 77 -12.07 -3.00 -0.64
CA GLU A 77 -12.66 -4.15 0.04
C GLU A 77 -11.61 -5.00 0.74
N VAL A 78 -10.49 -5.28 0.07
CA VAL A 78 -9.33 -5.95 0.68
C VAL A 78 -8.83 -5.14 1.88
N LEU A 79 -8.69 -3.83 1.73
CA LEU A 79 -8.25 -2.93 2.79
C LEU A 79 -9.20 -2.89 3.99
N LYS A 80 -10.52 -3.00 3.79
CA LYS A 80 -11.50 -3.11 4.88
C LYS A 80 -11.34 -4.41 5.66
N ASN A 81 -11.11 -5.51 4.97
CA ASN A 81 -10.94 -6.84 5.58
C ASN A 81 -9.57 -7.01 6.24
N TRP A 82 -8.56 -6.27 5.81
CA TRP A 82 -7.25 -6.29 6.45
C TRP A 82 -7.25 -5.49 7.78
N SER A 83 -6.98 -6.18 8.89
CA SER A 83 -6.82 -5.59 10.21
C SER A 83 -5.37 -5.16 10.41
N VAL A 84 -5.15 -3.90 10.75
CA VAL A 84 -3.84 -3.38 11.12
C VAL A 84 -3.98 -2.58 12.40
N ASN A 85 -3.30 -3.03 13.45
CA ASN A 85 -3.26 -2.37 14.74
C ASN A 85 -1.82 -1.95 15.03
N VAL A 86 -1.66 -0.68 15.40
CA VAL A 86 -0.38 -0.10 15.79
C VAL A 86 -0.55 0.45 17.19
N ASP A 87 0.26 -0.04 18.12
CA ASP A 87 0.35 0.44 19.49
C ASP A 87 1.80 0.89 19.76
N GLY A 88 1.96 2.04 20.39
CA GLY A 88 3.21 2.76 20.41
C GLY A 88 3.47 3.45 21.73
N SER A 89 4.69 3.26 22.23
CA SER A 89 5.26 4.00 23.36
C SER A 89 6.70 4.43 23.00
N MET A 90 7.31 5.25 23.85
CA MET A 90 8.69 5.72 23.61
C MET A 90 9.74 4.59 23.54
N GLN A 91 9.46 3.42 24.13
CA GLN A 91 10.40 2.30 24.23
C GLN A 91 10.03 1.11 23.34
N ASN A 92 8.75 0.95 23.01
CA ASN A 92 8.26 -0.18 22.24
C ASN A 92 7.17 0.24 21.26
N VAL A 93 7.28 -0.24 20.02
CA VAL A 93 6.27 -0.11 18.97
C VAL A 93 5.82 -1.50 18.56
N ALA A 94 4.55 -1.82 18.78
CA ALA A 94 3.95 -3.10 18.41
C ALA A 94 3.04 -2.93 17.20
N ILE A 95 3.30 -3.70 16.15
CA ILE A 95 2.49 -3.73 14.94
C ILE A 95 1.91 -5.13 14.79
N ARG A 96 0.58 -5.21 14.75
CA ARG A 96 -0.16 -6.46 14.58
C ARG A 96 -1.04 -6.38 13.34
N THR A 97 -0.91 -7.37 12.46
CA THR A 97 -1.81 -7.52 11.32
C THR A 97 -2.54 -8.84 11.36
N GLY A 98 -3.76 -8.86 10.83
CA GLY A 98 -4.49 -10.09 10.62
C GLY A 98 -5.67 -9.87 9.69
N ASP A 99 -6.37 -10.95 9.37
CA ASP A 99 -7.53 -10.89 8.51
C ASP A 99 -8.80 -10.80 9.36
N ASN A 100 -9.62 -9.77 9.14
CA ASN A 100 -10.98 -9.71 9.63
C ASN A 100 -11.89 -10.44 8.64
N PHE A 101 -11.77 -11.77 8.54
CA PHE A 101 -12.76 -12.56 7.82
C PHE A 101 -14.08 -12.59 8.60
N ASN A 102 -14.89 -11.55 8.43
CA ASN A 102 -16.30 -11.61 8.81
C ASN A 102 -17.02 -12.43 7.73
N HIS A 103 -17.19 -13.74 7.96
CA HIS A 103 -17.89 -14.64 7.06
C HIS A 103 -19.37 -14.29 6.95
N ASN A 104 -19.71 -13.34 6.08
CA ASN A 104 -21.06 -13.14 5.56
C ASN A 104 -21.03 -13.08 4.02
N PHE A 105 -20.32 -14.03 3.40
CA PHE A 105 -20.46 -14.29 1.97
C PHE A 105 -21.67 -15.21 1.76
N ASN A 106 -22.80 -14.63 1.36
CA ASN A 106 -23.90 -15.41 0.78
C ASN A 106 -23.54 -15.73 -0.67
N TRP A 107 -23.26 -17.00 -0.96
CA TRP A 107 -23.04 -17.49 -2.32
C TRP A 107 -24.40 -17.81 -2.95
N ASP A 108 -25.10 -16.79 -3.42
CA ASP A 108 -26.20 -17.01 -4.36
C ASP A 108 -25.59 -17.12 -5.76
N PHE A 109 -25.45 -18.34 -6.25
CA PHE A 109 -25.32 -18.62 -7.67
C PHE A 109 -26.72 -18.97 -8.19
N ASP A 110 -27.32 -18.03 -8.91
CA ASP A 110 -28.41 -18.35 -9.84
C ASP A 110 -27.88 -19.21 -11.00
#